data_AF-Q32FX3-F1
#
_entry.id   AF-Q32FX3-F1
#
_cell.length_a   1.000
_cell.length_b   1.000
_cell.length_c   1.000
_cell.angle_alpha   90.00
_cell.angle_beta   90.00
_cell.angle_gamma   90.00
#
_symmetry.space_group_name_H-M   'P 1'
#
loop_
_entity.id
_entity.type
_entity.pdbx_description
1 polymer ?
#
loop_
_entity_poly.entity_id
_entity_poly.type
_entity_poly.pdbx_seq_one_letter_code
_entity_poly.pdbx_strand_id
1 'polypeptide(L)'
;MKSALKKSVVSTSISLILASGMAAFAAHAADDVKLKATKTNVASSDFTPTEYSTKGKPNIIVLTMDDLGYGQLPFDKGSFDPKTMENREVVDTYKIGIDKAIEAAQKSTPTLLSLMDEGVRFTNGYVAHGVSGPSRAAIMTGRAPARFGVYSNTDAQDGMR
;
A
#
# COMPACT_ATOMS: atom_id res chain seq x y z
N MET A 1 -3.05 -64.79 9.43
CA MET A 1 -1.83 -64.87 8.59
C MET A 1 -1.99 -63.89 7.43
N LYS A 2 -0.94 -63.10 7.11
CA LYS A 2 -0.80 -62.06 6.04
C LYS A 2 -1.54 -60.74 6.34
N SER A 3 -0.86 -59.70 6.86
CA SER A 3 0.06 -58.74 6.19
C SER A 3 -0.67 -57.51 5.63
N ALA A 4 -0.53 -56.35 6.28
CA ALA A 4 -0.56 -55.04 5.64
C ALA A 4 0.29 -54.05 6.47
N LEU A 5 1.32 -53.54 5.81
CA LEU A 5 2.48 -52.79 6.32
C LEU A 5 2.15 -51.31 6.59
N LYS A 6 2.82 -50.74 7.61
CA LYS A 6 2.85 -49.31 7.97
C LYS A 6 3.39 -48.45 6.82
N LYS A 7 2.75 -47.29 6.57
CA LYS A 7 3.33 -46.19 5.77
C LYS A 7 4.01 -45.19 6.72
N SER A 8 5.34 -45.12 6.62
CA SER A 8 6.18 -44.02 7.07
C SER A 8 6.94 -43.56 5.83
N VAL A 9 6.76 -42.31 5.40
CA VAL A 9 7.67 -41.65 4.45
C VAL A 9 8.10 -40.32 5.05
N VAL A 10 9.37 -40.35 5.44
CA VAL A 10 10.25 -39.27 5.86
C VAL A 10 10.38 -38.24 4.74
N SER A 11 10.18 -36.96 5.05
CA SER A 11 10.65 -35.84 4.24
C SER A 11 11.82 -35.21 4.97
N THR A 12 13.03 -35.60 4.57
CA THR A 12 14.28 -34.97 4.94
C THR A 12 14.78 -34.21 3.72
N SER A 13 14.67 -32.90 3.74
CA SER A 13 15.29 -32.02 2.74
C SER A 13 16.67 -31.61 3.24
N ILE A 14 17.69 -32.09 2.55
CA ILE A 14 19.10 -31.77 2.75
C ILE A 14 19.34 -30.34 2.25
N SER A 15 19.99 -29.51 3.08
CA SER A 15 20.77 -28.36 2.60
C SER A 15 21.99 -28.22 3.50
N LEU A 16 23.02 -28.98 3.14
CA LEU A 16 24.38 -28.85 3.61
C LEU A 16 25.18 -28.28 2.45
N ILE A 17 25.50 -26.98 2.47
CA ILE A 17 26.62 -26.44 1.70
C ILE A 17 27.67 -26.02 2.72
N LEU A 18 28.73 -26.82 2.73
CA LEU A 18 29.86 -26.83 3.63
C LEU A 18 30.77 -25.62 3.37
N ALA A 19 31.23 -25.01 4.46
CA ALA A 19 32.27 -23.99 4.45
C ALA A 19 33.61 -24.58 3.99
N SER A 20 34.17 -24.04 2.91
CA SER A 20 35.60 -24.15 2.59
C SER A 20 35.99 -23.02 1.64
N GLY A 21 36.74 -22.03 2.14
CA GLY A 21 37.22 -20.91 1.32
C GLY A 21 37.91 -19.78 2.07
N MET A 22 38.70 -20.07 3.11
CA MET A 22 39.72 -19.13 3.57
C MET A 22 40.99 -19.33 2.72
N ALA A 23 41.19 -18.51 1.70
CA ALA A 23 42.50 -18.03 1.23
C ALA A 23 42.35 -17.25 -0.09
N ALA A 24 43.01 -16.09 -0.15
CA ALA A 24 43.37 -15.33 -1.35
C ALA A 24 42.26 -14.57 -2.12
N PHE A 25 41.89 -13.40 -1.62
CA PHE A 25 41.84 -12.22 -2.49
C PHE A 25 42.24 -10.97 -1.71
N ALA A 26 43.54 -10.84 -1.47
CA ALA A 26 44.15 -9.56 -1.13
C ALA A 26 44.89 -9.05 -2.37
N ALA A 27 44.61 -7.80 -2.68
CA ALA A 27 45.40 -6.86 -3.47
C ALA A 27 45.02 -6.63 -4.95
N HIS A 28 44.93 -5.34 -5.24
CA HIS A 28 44.98 -4.63 -6.53
C HIS A 28 43.68 -4.49 -7.34
N ALA A 29 42.96 -3.38 -7.11
CA ALA A 29 43.03 -2.23 -8.03
C ALA A 29 42.11 -1.07 -7.58
N ALA A 30 42.59 0.15 -7.88
CA ALA A 30 41.90 1.42 -7.96
C ALA A 30 41.63 2.20 -6.66
N ASP A 31 42.58 3.10 -6.38
CA ASP A 31 42.35 4.43 -5.82
C ASP A 31 41.18 5.17 -6.51
N ASP A 32 40.68 6.17 -5.79
CA ASP A 32 39.71 7.19 -6.22
C ASP A 32 38.23 6.82 -6.13
N VAL A 33 37.63 7.01 -4.94
CA VAL A 33 36.63 8.07 -4.66
C VAL A 33 36.42 8.10 -3.14
N LYS A 34 36.37 9.31 -2.57
CA LYS A 34 35.97 9.59 -1.18
C LYS A 34 34.50 9.19 -0.89
N LEU A 35 34.14 7.90 -0.90
CA LEU A 35 32.90 7.44 -0.28
C LEU A 35 33.12 7.27 1.24
N LYS A 36 33.00 8.38 1.97
CA LYS A 36 32.85 8.38 3.43
C LYS A 36 31.49 7.85 3.91
N ALA A 37 30.61 7.42 3.00
CA ALA A 37 29.27 6.91 3.31
C ALA A 37 29.18 5.36 3.45
N THR A 38 30.26 4.62 3.20
CA THR A 38 30.24 3.13 3.22
C THR A 38 31.19 2.51 4.26
N LYS A 39 31.48 3.24 5.35
CA LYS A 39 32.04 2.65 6.59
C LYS A 39 30.96 2.55 7.65
N THR A 40 29.94 1.74 7.39
CA THR A 40 29.10 1.23 8.48
C THR A 40 29.92 0.18 9.22
N ASN A 41 30.45 0.52 10.39
CA ASN A 41 31.11 -0.41 11.30
C ASN A 41 30.13 -1.39 11.98
N VAL A 42 29.02 -1.72 11.31
CA VAL A 42 28.14 -2.80 11.74
C VAL A 42 28.82 -4.06 11.24
N ALA A 43 29.63 -4.68 12.11
CA ALA A 43 30.00 -6.07 11.92
C ALA A 43 28.70 -6.81 11.55
N SER A 44 28.68 -7.48 10.42
CA SER A 44 27.59 -8.36 10.00
C SER A 44 27.46 -9.42 11.07
N SER A 45 26.69 -9.13 12.12
CA SER A 45 26.22 -10.13 13.06
C SER A 45 25.47 -11.15 12.23
N ASP A 46 25.70 -12.44 12.48
CA ASP A 46 24.98 -13.53 11.83
C ASP A 46 23.45 -13.32 12.00
N PHE A 47 22.84 -12.66 11.02
CA PHE A 47 21.41 -12.47 10.93
C PHE A 47 20.85 -13.77 10.37
N THR A 48 20.25 -14.58 11.24
CA THR A 48 19.42 -15.70 10.78
C THR A 48 18.02 -15.13 10.56
N PRO A 49 17.54 -14.98 9.32
CA PRO A 49 16.18 -14.51 9.09
C PRO A 49 15.22 -15.47 9.78
N THR A 50 14.42 -14.97 10.72
CA THR A 50 13.33 -15.77 11.26
C THR A 50 12.26 -15.86 10.18
N GLU A 51 11.98 -17.06 9.67
CA GLU A 51 10.84 -17.25 8.77
C GLU A 51 9.55 -16.87 9.51
N TYR A 52 8.92 -15.79 9.06
CA TYR A 52 7.60 -15.41 9.56
C TYR A 52 6.54 -16.26 8.87
N SER A 53 5.90 -17.15 9.63
CA SER A 53 4.75 -17.90 9.11
C SER A 53 3.50 -17.02 9.02
N THR A 54 2.91 -16.98 7.84
CA THR A 54 1.58 -16.42 7.57
C THR A 54 0.46 -17.46 7.72
N LYS A 55 0.80 -18.72 8.07
CA LYS A 55 -0.16 -19.82 8.14
C LYS A 55 -1.27 -19.50 9.16
N GLY A 56 -2.51 -19.51 8.69
CA GLY A 56 -3.70 -19.25 9.50
C GLY A 56 -3.99 -17.77 9.78
N LYS A 57 -3.19 -16.84 9.25
CA LYS A 57 -3.45 -15.39 9.35
C LYS A 57 -4.18 -14.90 8.10
N PRO A 58 -5.16 -13.98 8.23
CA PRO A 58 -5.79 -13.39 7.07
C PRO A 58 -4.81 -12.47 6.32
N ASN A 59 -5.01 -12.33 5.02
CA ASN A 59 -4.37 -11.30 4.22
C ASN A 59 -5.19 -10.02 4.30
N ILE A 60 -4.52 -8.87 4.39
CA ILE A 60 -5.17 -7.56 4.38
C ILE A 60 -4.70 -6.84 3.12
N ILE A 61 -5.66 -6.37 2.33
CA ILE A 61 -5.42 -5.51 1.17
C ILE A 61 -5.99 -4.14 1.52
N VAL A 62 -5.14 -3.11 1.49
CA VAL A 62 -5.56 -1.72 1.68
C VAL A 62 -5.55 -1.03 0.33
N LEU A 63 -6.72 -0.66 -0.17
CA LEU A 63 -6.90 0.12 -1.40
C LEU A 63 -7.24 1.56 -1.03
N THR A 64 -6.44 2.51 -1.52
CA THR A 64 -6.69 3.94 -1.32
C THR A 64 -6.73 4.63 -2.68
N MET A 65 -7.59 5.63 -2.82
CA MET A 65 -7.65 6.48 -4.02
C MET A 65 -7.34 7.91 -3.61
N ASP A 66 -6.49 8.60 -4.39
CA ASP A 66 -6.18 10.01 -4.17
C ASP A 66 -7.33 10.85 -4.72
N ASP A 67 -7.72 11.89 -3.98
CA ASP A 67 -8.74 12.87 -4.35
C ASP A 67 -10.12 12.30 -4.75
N LEU A 68 -10.50 11.13 -4.23
CA LEU A 68 -11.85 10.57 -4.40
C LEU A 68 -12.78 11.02 -3.26
N GLY A 69 -13.69 11.94 -3.57
CA GLY A 69 -14.72 12.44 -2.67
C GLY A 69 -15.98 11.55 -2.63
N TYR A 70 -16.69 11.59 -1.49
CA TYR A 70 -17.93 10.84 -1.27
C TYR A 70 -19.00 11.10 -2.34
N GLY A 71 -19.14 12.36 -2.78
CA GLY A 71 -20.11 12.77 -3.80
C GLY A 71 -19.75 12.39 -5.24
N GLN A 72 -18.59 11.78 -5.48
CA GLN A 72 -18.24 11.25 -6.81
C GLN A 72 -18.75 9.82 -7.02
N LEU A 73 -19.27 9.17 -5.97
CA LEU A 73 -19.70 7.80 -6.03
C LEU A 73 -21.22 7.69 -6.23
N PRO A 74 -21.68 6.76 -7.09
CA PRO A 74 -23.05 6.75 -7.61
C PRO A 74 -24.14 6.47 -6.57
N PHE A 75 -23.77 6.02 -5.37
CA PHE A 75 -24.71 5.87 -4.28
C PHE A 75 -25.19 7.23 -3.72
N ASP A 76 -24.43 8.31 -3.88
CA ASP A 76 -24.82 9.63 -3.39
C ASP A 76 -25.70 10.34 -4.41
N LYS A 77 -26.99 10.02 -4.37
CA LYS A 77 -28.00 10.58 -5.29
C LYS A 77 -28.07 12.10 -5.24
N GLY A 78 -27.70 12.74 -4.13
CA GLY A 78 -27.72 14.20 -4.00
C GLY A 78 -26.67 14.87 -4.88
N SER A 79 -25.50 14.26 -5.02
CA SER A 79 -24.41 14.79 -5.85
C SER A 79 -24.66 14.70 -7.36
N PHE A 80 -25.66 13.91 -7.78
CA PHE A 80 -26.08 13.75 -9.18
C PHE A 80 -27.42 14.41 -9.49
N ASP A 81 -27.90 15.36 -8.68
CA ASP A 81 -29.09 16.14 -9.02
C ASP A 81 -28.79 17.09 -10.20
N PRO A 82 -29.46 16.93 -11.36
CA PRO A 82 -29.25 17.79 -12.52
C PRO A 82 -29.33 19.28 -12.22
N LYS A 83 -30.23 19.70 -11.31
CA LYS A 83 -30.39 21.12 -10.94
C LYS A 83 -29.14 21.69 -10.27
N THR A 84 -28.46 20.87 -9.48
CA THR A 84 -27.21 21.27 -8.80
C THR A 84 -26.02 21.26 -9.75
N MET A 85 -26.10 20.49 -10.84
CA MET A 85 -25.03 20.34 -11.82
C MET A 85 -25.12 21.36 -12.97
N GLU A 86 -26.30 21.90 -13.25
CA GLU A 86 -26.56 22.81 -14.37
C GLU A 86 -25.66 24.06 -14.36
N ASN A 87 -25.32 24.55 -13.18
CA ASN A 87 -24.51 25.75 -13.01
C ASN A 87 -23.02 25.46 -12.74
N ARG A 88 -22.57 24.20 -12.85
CA ARG A 88 -21.16 23.87 -12.65
C ARG A 88 -20.35 24.27 -13.88
N GLU A 89 -19.29 25.04 -13.66
CA GLU A 89 -18.30 25.25 -14.70
C GLU A 89 -17.59 23.94 -15.03
N VAL A 90 -17.66 23.56 -16.30
CA VAL A 90 -16.95 22.40 -16.85
C VAL A 90 -16.05 22.92 -17.94
N VAL A 91 -14.76 22.57 -17.86
CA VAL A 91 -13.79 22.90 -18.92
C VAL A 91 -14.19 22.25 -20.23
N ASP A 92 -13.91 22.91 -21.35
CA ASP A 92 -14.40 22.50 -22.67
C ASP A 92 -14.05 21.04 -23.03
N THR A 93 -12.91 20.54 -22.57
CA THR A 93 -12.47 19.15 -22.74
C THR A 93 -13.46 18.12 -22.18
N TYR A 94 -14.21 18.45 -21.13
CA TYR A 94 -15.15 17.54 -20.46
C TYR A 94 -16.62 17.95 -20.63
N LYS A 95 -16.90 18.97 -21.46
CA LYS A 95 -18.29 19.38 -21.74
C LYS A 95 -19.02 18.28 -22.48
N ILE A 96 -19.90 17.61 -21.75
CA ILE A 96 -20.90 16.66 -22.26
C ILE A 96 -22.27 17.04 -21.70
N GLY A 97 -23.35 16.57 -22.34
CA GLY A 97 -24.69 16.77 -21.79
C GLY A 97 -24.79 16.18 -20.38
N ILE A 98 -25.42 16.92 -19.46
CA ILE A 98 -25.50 16.56 -18.03
C ILE A 98 -26.09 15.16 -17.85
N ASP A 99 -27.13 14.81 -18.60
CA ASP A 99 -27.72 13.47 -18.55
C ASP A 99 -26.71 12.37 -18.88
N LYS A 100 -25.86 12.60 -19.90
CA LYS A 100 -24.79 11.67 -20.27
C LYS A 100 -23.69 11.62 -19.19
N ALA A 101 -23.38 12.73 -18.55
CA ALA A 101 -22.42 12.77 -17.44
C ALA A 101 -22.92 11.97 -16.24
N ILE A 102 -24.19 12.15 -15.87
CA ILE A 102 -24.82 11.41 -14.77
C ILE A 102 -24.87 9.92 -15.10
N GLU A 103 -25.31 9.55 -16.30
CA GLU A 103 -25.34 8.15 -16.74
C GLU A 103 -23.94 7.52 -16.68
N ALA A 104 -22.92 8.21 -17.20
CA ALA A 104 -21.55 7.73 -17.17
C ALA A 104 -21.04 7.55 -15.73
N ALA A 105 -21.31 8.51 -14.85
CA ALA A 105 -20.91 8.43 -13.45
C ALA A 105 -21.62 7.28 -12.71
N GLN A 106 -22.92 7.09 -12.95
CA GLN A 106 -23.70 5.99 -12.37
C GLN A 106 -23.19 4.61 -12.78
N LYS A 107 -22.67 4.48 -14.00
CA LYS A 107 -22.12 3.23 -14.53
C LYS A 107 -20.62 3.03 -14.27
N SER A 108 -19.95 4.02 -13.69
CA SER A 108 -18.48 4.05 -13.63
C SER A 108 -17.84 3.02 -12.69
N THR A 109 -18.53 2.61 -11.63
CA THR A 109 -17.93 1.87 -10.51
C THR A 109 -18.72 0.63 -10.07
N PRO A 110 -19.11 -0.28 -10.99
CA PRO A 110 -19.97 -1.42 -10.65
C PRO A 110 -19.30 -2.39 -9.67
N THR A 111 -17.99 -2.64 -9.79
CA THR A 111 -17.25 -3.52 -8.89
C THR A 111 -17.17 -2.96 -7.47
N LEU A 112 -17.00 -1.64 -7.34
CA LEU A 112 -16.99 -0.99 -6.04
C LEU A 112 -18.35 -1.07 -5.36
N LEU A 113 -19.45 -0.96 -6.12
CA LEU A 113 -20.81 -1.15 -5.60
C LEU A 113 -21.04 -2.58 -5.08
N SER A 114 -20.62 -3.61 -5.83
CA SER A 114 -20.70 -5.01 -5.36
C SER A 114 -19.90 -5.21 -4.06
N LEU A 115 -18.70 -4.63 -3.95
CA LEU A 115 -17.92 -4.68 -2.71
C LEU A 115 -18.63 -3.97 -1.54
N MET A 116 -19.40 -2.92 -1.79
CA MET A 116 -20.19 -2.24 -0.76
C MET A 116 -21.38 -3.09 -0.31
N ASP A 117 -22.05 -3.77 -1.24
CA ASP A 117 -23.22 -4.62 -0.95
C ASP A 117 -22.84 -5.91 -0.20
N GLU A 118 -21.65 -6.45 -0.49
CA GLU A 118 -21.11 -7.64 0.18
C GLU A 118 -20.36 -7.33 1.49
N GLY A 119 -20.12 -6.04 1.75
CA GLY A 119 -19.23 -5.57 2.81
C GLY A 119 -19.90 -4.69 3.85
N VAL A 120 -19.07 -3.89 4.52
CA VAL A 120 -19.51 -2.86 5.47
C VAL A 120 -19.09 -1.50 4.94
N ARG A 121 -20.07 -0.61 4.78
CA ARG A 121 -19.85 0.77 4.33
C ARG A 121 -19.92 1.74 5.51
N PHE A 122 -18.83 2.46 5.76
CA PHE A 122 -18.82 3.60 6.68
C PHE A 122 -19.34 4.85 5.96
N THR A 123 -20.47 5.39 6.39
CA THR A 123 -21.08 6.59 5.79
C THR A 123 -20.58 7.89 6.38
N ASN A 124 -19.84 7.84 7.49
CA ASN A 124 -19.32 9.01 8.19
C ASN A 124 -17.81 8.85 8.49
N GLY A 125 -17.04 8.59 7.44
CA GLY A 125 -15.58 8.47 7.50
C GLY A 125 -14.90 9.80 7.16
N TYR A 126 -13.95 10.22 7.99
CA TYR A 126 -13.20 11.46 7.80
C TYR A 126 -11.71 11.20 7.62
N VAL A 127 -11.07 12.00 6.77
CA VAL A 127 -9.61 12.06 6.67
C VAL A 127 -9.05 12.90 7.82
N ALA A 128 -7.85 12.56 8.30
CA ALA A 128 -7.17 13.35 9.32
C ALA A 128 -6.73 14.74 8.80
N HIS A 129 -6.61 14.90 7.48
CA HIS A 129 -6.24 16.15 6.83
C HIS A 129 -6.72 16.19 5.38
N GLY A 130 -7.14 17.35 4.88
CA GLY A 130 -7.61 17.54 3.50
C GLY A 130 -6.51 17.62 2.44
N VAL A 131 -5.29 17.15 2.74
CA VAL A 131 -4.14 17.19 1.83
C VAL A 131 -3.47 15.82 1.82
N SER A 132 -3.05 15.36 0.64
CA SER A 132 -2.68 13.96 0.40
C SER A 132 -1.50 13.47 1.25
N GLY A 133 -0.42 14.26 1.39
CA GLY A 133 0.73 13.93 2.22
C GLY A 133 0.38 13.67 3.69
N PRO A 134 -0.15 14.67 4.42
CA PRO A 134 -0.58 14.50 5.81
C PRO A 134 -1.65 13.41 5.99
N SER A 135 -2.59 13.27 5.06
CA SER A 135 -3.62 12.22 5.10
C SER A 135 -3.01 10.81 5.02
N ARG A 136 -2.11 10.58 4.06
CA ARG A 136 -1.40 9.30 3.91
C ARG A 136 -0.53 8.99 5.11
N ALA A 137 0.21 9.99 5.63
CA ALA A 137 1.02 9.82 6.83
C ALA A 137 0.18 9.43 8.05
N ALA A 138 -1.02 10.00 8.20
CA ALA A 138 -1.95 9.62 9.25
C ALA A 138 -2.45 8.17 9.11
N ILE A 139 -2.76 7.72 7.90
CA ILE A 139 -3.14 6.32 7.62
C ILE A 139 -2.00 5.36 7.96
N MET A 140 -0.77 5.68 7.55
CA MET A 140 0.40 4.80 7.75
C MET A 140 0.85 4.70 9.21
N THR A 141 0.61 5.76 10.01
CA THR A 141 1.07 5.80 11.41
C THR A 141 -0.03 5.60 12.43
N GLY A 142 -1.30 5.73 12.04
CA GLY A 142 -2.42 5.78 12.97
C GLY A 142 -2.39 7.00 13.90
N ARG A 143 -1.69 8.08 13.51
CA ARG A 143 -1.52 9.30 14.33
C ARG A 143 -2.12 10.51 13.62
N ALA A 144 -2.53 11.51 14.41
CA ALA A 144 -2.94 12.80 13.86
C ALA A 144 -1.71 13.58 13.32
N PRO A 145 -1.84 14.34 12.23
CA PRO A 145 -0.75 15.16 11.65
C PRO A 145 0.02 16.02 12.66
N ALA A 146 -0.68 16.59 13.64
CA ALA A 146 -0.10 17.38 14.72
C ALA A 146 0.90 16.61 15.62
N ARG A 147 0.93 15.27 15.55
CA ARG A 147 1.82 14.43 16.36
C ARG A 147 3.17 14.11 15.69
N PHE A 148 3.34 14.47 14.42
CA PHE A 148 4.53 14.14 13.62
C PHE A 148 4.98 15.26 12.68
N GLY A 149 4.38 16.45 12.79
CA GLY A 149 4.90 17.67 12.17
C GLY A 149 4.74 17.77 10.66
N VAL A 150 3.81 17.01 10.04
CA VAL A 150 3.55 17.07 8.60
C VAL A 150 2.18 17.71 8.37
N TYR A 151 2.17 18.97 7.94
CA TYR A 151 0.96 19.76 7.76
C TYR A 151 0.67 20.06 6.28
N SER A 152 1.70 19.95 5.44
CA SER A 152 1.62 20.19 4.01
C SER A 152 2.21 19.02 3.22
N ASN A 153 2.01 19.04 1.90
CA ASN A 153 2.69 18.11 1.01
C ASN A 153 4.22 18.31 1.01
N THR A 154 4.69 19.53 1.22
CA THR A 154 6.12 19.82 1.33
C THR A 154 6.71 19.19 2.59
N ASP A 155 6.03 19.29 3.74
CA ASP A 155 6.49 18.61 4.95
C ASP A 155 6.51 17.08 4.79
N ALA A 156 5.55 16.53 4.04
CA ALA A 156 5.49 15.09 3.79
C ALA A 156 6.67 14.59 2.95
N GLN A 157 7.27 15.44 2.11
CA GLN A 157 8.45 15.12 1.32
C GLN A 157 9.73 15.08 2.18
N ASP A 158 9.83 15.97 3.17
CA ASP A 158 10.97 16.02 4.11
C ASP A 158 10.95 14.87 5.13
N GLY A 159 9.83 14.15 5.22
CA GLY A 159 9.60 13.09 6.18
C GLY A 159 9.08 13.60 7.53
N MET A 160 8.77 12.64 8.40
CA MET A 160 8.21 12.90 9.72
C MET A 160 9.26 13.60 10.60
N ARG A 161 8.87 14.70 11.25
CA ARG A 161 9.74 15.46 12.16
C ARG A 161 9.52 15.07 13.63
#